data_AF-A0A3C0QRK4-F1
#
_entry.id   AF-A0A3C0QRK4-F1
#
_cell.length_a   1.000
_cell.length_b   1.000
_cell.length_c   1.000
_cell.angle_alpha   90.00
_cell.angle_beta   90.00
_cell.angle_gamma   90.00
#
_symmetry.space_group_name_H-M   'P 1'
#
loop_
_entity.id
_entity.type
_entity.pdbx_description
1 polymer ?
#
loop_
_entity_poly.entity_id
_entity_poly.type
_entity_poly.pdbx_seq_one_letter_code
_entity_poly.pdbx_strand_id
1 'polypeptide(L)' 'TGATGATGADGATGPTGATGADAEFTPAAAVATLPVIASVPTVIAKVNEIITALKNAGLMET' A
#
# COMPACT_ATOMS: atom_id res chain seq x y z
N THR A 1 -37.26 -41.48 -33.17
CA THR A 1 -36.50 -41.02 -31.98
C THR A 1 -36.60 -39.50 -31.94
N GLY A 2 -37.06 -38.94 -30.82
CA GLY A 2 -37.44 -37.52 -30.72
C GLY A 2 -36.26 -36.56 -30.56
N ALA A 3 -36.47 -35.28 -30.89
CA ALA A 3 -35.46 -34.23 -30.82
C ALA A 3 -34.93 -34.04 -29.39
N THR A 4 -33.60 -33.96 -29.24
CA THR A 4 -32.95 -33.56 -27.99
C THR A 4 -33.41 -32.15 -27.60
N GLY A 5 -33.88 -31.98 -26.37
CA GLY A 5 -34.37 -30.69 -25.85
C GLY A 5 -33.28 -29.64 -25.72
N ALA A 6 -33.66 -28.36 -25.66
CA ALA A 6 -32.72 -27.25 -25.51
C ALA A 6 -31.96 -27.32 -24.17
N THR A 7 -30.66 -27.03 -24.19
CA THR A 7 -29.84 -26.85 -22.99
C THR A 7 -30.42 -25.70 -22.14
N GLY A 8 -30.53 -25.91 -20.82
CA GLY A 8 -31.05 -24.91 -19.90
C GLY A 8 -30.16 -23.66 -19.79
N ALA A 9 -30.72 -22.56 -19.27
CA ALA A 9 -29.98 -21.31 -19.09
C ALA A 9 -28.84 -21.48 -18.06
N ASP A 10 -27.72 -20.79 -18.29
CA ASP A 10 -26.61 -20.71 -17.34
C ASP A 10 -27.10 -20.07 -16.02
N GLY A 11 -26.64 -20.62 -14.89
CA GLY A 11 -27.05 -20.16 -13.56
C GLY A 11 -26.52 -18.76 -13.22
N ALA A 12 -27.15 -18.10 -12.24
CA ALA A 12 -26.71 -16.79 -11.77
C ALA A 12 -25.28 -16.84 -11.20
N THR A 13 -24.45 -15.85 -11.54
CA THR A 13 -23.14 -15.65 -10.90
C THR A 13 -23.32 -15.38 -9.40
N GLY A 14 -22.47 -15.97 -8.56
CA GLY A 14 -22.53 -15.81 -7.10
C GLY A 14 -22.23 -14.38 -6.63
N PRO A 15 -22.43 -14.09 -5.33
CA PRO A 15 -22.18 -12.76 -4.78
C PRO A 15 -20.70 -12.38 -4.88
N THR A 16 -20.42 -11.10 -5.17
CA THR A 16 -19.07 -10.52 -5.05
C THR A 16 -18.61 -10.55 -3.59
N GLY A 17 -17.33 -10.85 -3.35
CA GLY A 17 -16.75 -10.84 -2.00
C GLY A 17 -16.67 -9.45 -1.37
N ALA A 18 -16.43 -9.38 -0.07
CA ALA A 18 -16.27 -8.12 0.65
C ALA A 18 -15.05 -7.33 0.17
N THR A 19 -15.18 -6.01 0.07
CA THR A 19 -14.04 -5.09 -0.09
C THR A 19 -13.11 -5.21 1.12
N GLY A 20 -11.80 -5.18 0.89
CA GLY A 20 -10.80 -5.21 1.98
C GLY A 20 -10.90 -3.97 2.88
N ALA A 21 -10.38 -4.08 4.10
CA ALA A 21 -10.27 -2.94 5.00
C ALA A 21 -9.33 -1.87 4.44
N ASP A 22 -9.64 -0.59 4.67
CA ASP A 22 -8.71 0.49 4.38
C ASP A 22 -7.44 0.34 5.22
N ALA A 23 -6.28 0.56 4.60
CA ALA A 23 -5.03 0.59 5.33
C ALA A 23 -4.89 1.92 6.09
N GLU A 24 -4.76 1.85 7.41
CA GLU A 24 -4.45 3.02 8.23
C GLU A 24 -2.93 3.23 8.26
N PHE A 25 -2.46 4.26 7.57
CA PHE A 25 -1.05 4.67 7.63
C PHE A 25 -0.91 5.84 8.60
N THR A 26 -0.06 5.67 9.61
CA THR A 26 0.39 6.82 10.41
C THR A 26 1.50 7.53 9.63
N PRO A 27 1.36 8.81 9.25
CA PRO A 27 2.42 9.51 8.52
C PRO A 27 3.73 9.53 9.31
N ALA A 28 4.86 9.35 8.62
CA ALA A 28 6.17 9.56 9.22
C ALA A 28 6.36 11.02 9.66
N ALA A 29 7.25 11.22 10.64
CA ALA A 29 7.56 12.56 11.15
C ALA A 29 8.03 13.50 10.02
N ALA A 30 7.57 14.76 10.06
CA ALA A 30 7.96 15.77 9.10
C ALA A 30 9.47 16.05 9.19
N VAL A 31 10.12 16.15 8.04
CA VAL A 31 11.57 16.38 7.95
C VAL A 31 11.83 17.83 7.59
N ALA A 32 12.60 18.52 8.42
CA ALA A 32 13.00 19.89 8.13
C ALA A 32 13.91 19.95 6.89
N THR A 33 13.72 20.98 6.07
CA THR A 33 14.55 21.22 4.90
C THR A 33 15.97 21.54 5.34
N LEU A 34 16.96 20.88 4.75
CA LEU A 34 18.36 21.21 4.98
C LEU A 34 18.75 22.47 4.21
N PRO A 35 19.60 23.34 4.78
CA PRO A 35 20.16 24.45 4.03
C PRO A 35 21.06 23.92 2.91
N VAL A 36 21.17 24.67 1.81
CA VAL A 36 22.02 24.29 0.65
C VAL A 36 23.52 24.22 0.97
N ILE A 37 23.91 24.72 2.14
CA ILE A 37 25.27 24.65 2.68
C ILE A 37 25.47 23.49 3.68
N ALA A 38 24.47 22.61 3.83
CA ALA A 38 24.55 21.50 4.75
C ALA A 38 25.75 20.59 4.41
N SER A 39 26.49 20.21 5.45
CA SER A 39 27.62 19.30 5.29
C SER A 39 27.15 17.89 4.90
N VAL A 40 28.01 17.13 4.21
CA VAL A 40 27.73 15.73 3.88
C VAL A 40 27.37 14.90 5.14
N PRO A 41 28.09 15.02 6.28
CA PRO A 41 27.67 14.36 7.52
C PRO A 41 26.25 14.72 7.99
N THR A 42 25.85 15.99 7.87
CA THR A 42 24.49 16.45 8.23
C THR A 42 23.42 15.81 7.34
N VAL A 43 23.69 15.71 6.04
CA VAL A 43 22.79 15.07 5.07
C VAL A 43 22.62 13.59 5.41
N ILE A 44 23.72 12.87 5.66
CA ILE A 44 23.69 11.45 6.04
C ILE A 44 22.85 11.24 7.30
N ALA A 45 23.06 12.07 8.33
CA ALA A 45 22.28 11.98 9.57
C ALA A 45 20.78 12.15 9.32
N LYS A 46 20.37 13.17 8.55
CA LYS A 46 18.95 13.37 8.20
C LYS A 46 18.38 12.22 7.37
N VAL A 47 19.15 11.67 6.42
CA VAL A 47 18.70 10.51 5.62
C VAL A 47 18.46 9.29 6.51
N ASN A 48 19.34 9.02 7.46
CA ASN A 48 19.16 7.91 8.40
C ASN A 48 17.93 8.12 9.29
N GLU A 49 17.69 9.34 9.77
CA GLU A 49 16.47 9.68 10.53
C GLU A 49 15.20 9.45 9.70
N ILE A 50 15.20 9.82 8.41
CA ILE A 50 14.08 9.55 7.49
C ILE A 50 13.83 8.05 7.41
N ILE A 51 14.87 7.25 7.19
CA ILE A 51 14.75 5.79 7.08
C ILE A 51 14.13 5.22 8.36
N THR A 52 14.60 5.67 9.53
CA THR A 52 14.03 5.27 10.82
C THR A 52 12.56 5.68 10.95
N ALA A 53 12.21 6.91 10.57
CA ALA A 53 10.83 7.39 10.64
C ALA A 53 9.90 6.59 9.74
N LEU A 54 10.34 6.22 8.53
CA LEU A 54 9.57 5.43 7.58
C LEU A 54 9.39 3.97 8.04
N LYS A 55 10.42 3.36 8.64
CA LYS A 55 10.31 2.04 9.28
C LYS A 55 9.31 2.07 10.44
N ASN A 56 9.40 3.07 11.30
CA ASN A 56 8.47 3.24 12.43
C ASN A 56 7.02 3.50 11.97
N ALA A 57 6.84 4.13 10.81
CA ALA A 57 5.54 4.33 10.18
C ALA A 57 4.98 3.08 9.49
N GLY A 58 5.73 1.96 9.45
CA GLY A 58 5.32 0.74 8.75
C GLY A 58 5.31 0.86 7.22
N LEU A 59 5.98 1.90 6.68
CA LEU A 59 6.04 2.17 5.24
C LEU A 59 7.26 1.49 4.57
N MET A 60 8.14 0.89 5.37
CA MET A 60 9.34 0.17 4.92
C MET A 60 9.57 -1.06 5.78
N GLU A 61 10.07 -2.14 5.17
CA GLU A 61 10.56 -3.31 5.88
C GLU A 61 11.69 -2.94 6.86
N THR A 62 11.66 -3.55 8.05
CA THR A 62 12.60 -3.26 9.14
C THR A 62 13.98 -3.87 8.93
#